data_AF-A0A850KZH0-F1
#
_entry.id   AF-A0A850KZH0-F1
#
_cell.length_a   1.000
_cell.length_b   1.000
_cell.length_c   1.000
_cell.angle_alpha   90.00
_cell.angle_beta   90.00
_cell.angle_gamma   90.00
#
_symmetry.space_group_name_H-M   'P 1'
#
loop_
_entity.id
_entity.type
_entity.pdbx_description
1 polymer ?
#
loop_
_entity_poly.entity_id
_entity_poly.type
_entity_poly.pdbx_seq_one_letter_code
_entity_poly.pdbx_strand_id
1 'polypeptide(L)'
;MKTTIEKLSLLGIVLVGLLLVWLIYNSFNHNQQIQQETPVSKSEPQRAITNQQEQDLEPTQEIETKVEQNIEDKSELSDAAEKDELEVLKQQLCAASKQYDDWVYGYYPAGSQTANWYSENLLKDAELSMKQRGYANFSMGASFIAKSDYDYYEADTLKQLADAGDERANLLFSQKLMMHQGRELFGDISSAEFAEKQEHYCMRSLVHGYPAMSVCLQVSWQLRYMALKGQKDADEGMLEQTKQELLTWQAYNEQYSDEIAKLSTNLQLKFGGDEGLTVDETARERAKQMQQSILQQRTEQGIGEKQFAPIPELLMIVFENMMRLSELRTNFESLLDGCLNENA
;
A
#
# COMPACT_ATOMS: atom_id res chain seq x y z
N MET A 1 -13.69 -44.35 9.94
CA MET A 1 -12.41 -43.70 9.56
C MET A 1 -12.61 -42.38 8.79
N LYS A 2 -13.66 -42.23 7.94
CA LYS A 2 -13.97 -40.95 7.28
C LYS A 2 -14.47 -39.82 8.20
N THR A 3 -15.14 -40.15 9.30
CA THR A 3 -15.74 -39.15 10.22
C THR A 3 -14.75 -38.50 11.18
N THR A 4 -13.55 -39.06 11.35
CA THR A 4 -12.52 -38.51 12.26
C THR A 4 -11.67 -37.44 11.58
N ILE A 5 -11.49 -37.52 10.26
CA ILE A 5 -10.67 -36.57 9.47
C ILE A 5 -11.42 -35.25 9.24
N GLU A 6 -12.74 -35.29 9.00
CA GLU A 6 -13.56 -34.08 8.88
C GLU A 6 -13.63 -33.27 10.18
N LYS A 7 -13.63 -33.94 11.34
CA LYS A 7 -13.63 -33.26 12.65
C LYS A 7 -12.28 -32.61 12.99
N LEU A 8 -11.16 -33.15 12.51
CA LEU A 8 -9.83 -32.55 12.69
C LEU A 8 -9.63 -31.31 11.79
N SER A 9 -10.20 -31.29 10.59
CA SER A 9 -10.16 -30.14 9.68
C SER A 9 -10.99 -28.96 10.20
N LEU A 10 -12.19 -29.22 10.72
CA LEU A 10 -13.03 -28.18 11.36
C LEU A 10 -12.41 -27.62 12.64
N LEU A 11 -11.73 -28.46 13.45
CA LEU A 11 -11.03 -27.98 14.65
C LEU A 11 -9.84 -27.08 14.30
N GLY A 12 -9.11 -27.40 13.23
CA GLY A 12 -7.99 -26.59 12.73
C GLY A 12 -8.43 -25.20 12.23
N ILE A 13 -9.54 -25.14 11.49
CA ILE A 13 -10.08 -23.86 10.98
C ILE A 13 -10.60 -22.98 12.12
N VAL A 14 -11.25 -23.57 13.13
CA VAL A 14 -11.73 -22.82 14.31
C VAL A 14 -10.56 -22.31 15.15
N LEU A 15 -9.48 -23.08 15.30
CA LEU A 15 -8.28 -22.64 16.03
C LEU A 15 -7.54 -21.50 15.30
N VAL A 16 -7.42 -21.57 13.96
CA VAL A 16 -6.82 -20.49 13.16
C VAL A 16 -7.69 -19.22 13.20
N GLY A 17 -9.01 -19.37 13.16
CA GLY A 17 -9.95 -18.25 13.31
C GLY A 17 -9.86 -17.57 14.68
N LEU A 18 -9.76 -18.34 15.77
CA LEU A 18 -9.60 -17.80 17.12
C LEU A 18 -8.25 -17.11 17.31
N LEU A 19 -7.19 -17.60 16.67
CA LEU A 19 -5.85 -17.00 16.73
C LEU A 19 -5.79 -15.67 15.96
N LEU A 20 -6.49 -15.56 14.83
CA LEU A 20 -6.65 -14.31 14.09
C LEU A 20 -7.49 -13.28 14.86
N VAL A 21 -8.59 -13.70 15.49
CA VAL A 21 -9.40 -12.82 16.34
C VAL A 21 -8.60 -12.33 17.57
N TRP A 22 -7.77 -13.18 18.17
CA TRP A 22 -6.90 -12.81 19.27
C TRP A 22 -5.80 -11.83 18.85
N LEU A 23 -5.18 -12.02 17.68
CA LEU A 23 -4.19 -11.08 17.12
C LEU A 23 -4.81 -9.72 16.79
N ILE A 24 -6.02 -9.69 16.24
CA ILE A 24 -6.75 -8.45 15.95
C ILE A 24 -7.15 -7.74 17.25
N TYR A 25 -7.63 -8.48 18.26
CA TYR A 25 -8.01 -7.92 19.56
C TYR A 25 -6.80 -7.34 20.32
N ASN A 26 -5.65 -8.02 20.30
CA ASN A 26 -4.43 -7.51 20.94
C ASN A 26 -3.82 -6.31 20.20
N SER A 27 -3.86 -6.31 18.86
CA SER A 27 -3.45 -5.15 18.05
C SER A 27 -4.31 -3.91 18.37
N PHE A 28 -5.61 -4.11 18.57
CA PHE A 28 -6.54 -3.01 18.88
C PHE A 28 -6.42 -2.50 20.32
N ASN A 29 -6.24 -3.40 21.31
CA ASN A 29 -6.11 -3.00 22.72
C ASN A 29 -4.75 -2.35 23.05
N HIS A 30 -3.67 -2.71 22.35
CA HIS A 30 -2.37 -2.05 22.56
C HIS A 30 -2.40 -0.57 22.15
N ASN A 31 -3.25 -0.20 21.20
CA ASN A 31 -3.43 1.18 20.75
C ASN A 31 -4.27 2.06 21.69
N GLN A 32 -5.11 1.48 22.56
CA GLN A 32 -5.96 2.27 23.46
C GLN A 32 -5.33 2.58 24.83
N GLN A 33 -4.33 1.81 25.29
CA GLN A 33 -3.70 2.06 26.60
C GLN A 33 -2.72 3.26 26.64
N ILE A 34 -2.39 3.87 25.50
CA ILE A 34 -1.44 5.00 25.44
C ILE A 34 -2.11 6.35 25.79
N GLN A 35 -3.45 6.43 25.83
CA GLN A 35 -4.17 7.71 26.00
C GLN A 35 -4.65 8.05 27.43
N GLN A 36 -4.31 7.30 28.48
CA GLN A 36 -4.67 7.68 29.86
C GLN A 36 -3.47 7.77 30.80
N GLU A 37 -3.15 9.02 31.18
CA GLU A 37 -2.60 9.47 32.49
C GLU A 37 -1.16 9.01 32.87
N THR A 38 -0.18 9.80 33.35
CA THR A 38 0.09 11.22 33.69
C THR A 38 1.65 11.30 33.96
N PRO A 39 2.20 12.20 34.80
CA PRO A 39 2.81 13.51 34.57
C PRO A 39 4.37 13.54 34.48
N VAL A 40 4.87 14.71 34.07
CA VAL A 40 6.27 15.18 34.14
C VAL A 40 6.96 14.88 35.49
N SER A 41 8.14 14.26 35.46
CA SER A 41 9.14 14.34 36.54
C SER A 41 10.57 14.41 35.98
N LYS A 42 11.32 15.39 36.48
CA LYS A 42 12.73 15.70 36.17
C LYS A 42 13.68 14.74 36.91
N SER A 43 14.70 14.21 36.23
CA SER A 43 16.09 14.12 36.77
C SER A 43 17.07 13.51 35.75
N GLU A 44 18.23 14.15 35.66
CA GLU A 44 19.46 13.82 34.91
C GLU A 44 20.28 12.62 35.50
N PRO A 45 21.38 12.18 34.85
CA PRO A 45 21.81 10.77 34.79
C PRO A 45 22.94 10.39 35.78
N GLN A 46 23.14 9.08 35.98
CA GLN A 46 24.35 8.54 36.59
C GLN A 46 24.99 7.41 35.75
N ARG A 47 26.29 7.57 35.50
CA ARG A 47 27.28 6.61 34.99
C ARG A 47 27.77 5.66 36.11
N ALA A 48 28.12 4.41 35.74
CA ALA A 48 29.28 3.61 36.21
C ALA A 48 29.29 2.26 35.44
N ILE A 49 30.19 1.95 34.50
CA ILE A 49 31.62 1.53 34.53
C ILE A 49 31.85 0.02 34.83
N THR A 50 32.57 -0.65 33.88
CA THR A 50 33.52 -1.82 33.97
C THR A 50 32.99 -3.25 34.27
N ASN A 51 33.59 -4.38 33.86
CA ASN A 51 34.66 -4.80 32.90
C ASN A 51 34.78 -6.36 32.96
N GLN A 52 35.46 -6.97 31.96
CA GLN A 52 36.30 -8.20 32.03
C GLN A 52 35.61 -9.60 32.15
N GLN A 53 36.06 -10.73 31.57
CA GLN A 53 37.21 -11.12 30.71
C GLN A 53 37.01 -12.57 30.20
N GLU A 54 37.81 -12.96 29.20
CA GLU A 54 37.94 -14.27 28.51
C GLU A 54 38.33 -15.48 29.39
N GLN A 55 38.09 -16.71 28.91
CA GLN A 55 39.16 -17.71 28.64
C GLN A 55 38.68 -19.02 27.97
N ASP A 56 39.50 -19.47 27.02
CA ASP A 56 39.47 -20.65 26.16
C ASP A 56 39.51 -22.02 26.87
N LEU A 57 39.13 -23.09 26.13
CA LEU A 57 39.83 -24.39 26.08
C LEU A 57 39.24 -25.33 25.01
N GLU A 58 40.04 -25.70 24.01
CA GLU A 58 39.98 -26.91 23.16
C GLU A 58 41.24 -27.76 23.45
N PRO A 59 41.50 -28.99 22.91
CA PRO A 59 40.79 -29.78 21.87
C PRO A 59 40.66 -31.30 22.20
N THR A 60 40.10 -32.14 21.30
CA THR A 60 40.70 -33.40 20.75
C THR A 60 39.71 -34.14 19.81
N GLN A 61 40.25 -34.65 18.69
CA GLN A 61 39.63 -35.28 17.51
C GLN A 61 39.31 -36.78 17.66
N GLU A 62 38.36 -37.28 16.83
CA GLU A 62 38.40 -38.44 15.89
C GLU A 62 36.96 -38.99 15.69
N ILE A 63 36.44 -39.55 14.57
CA ILE A 63 36.74 -39.74 13.14
C ILE A 63 35.41 -40.27 12.51
N GLU A 64 35.07 -39.78 11.31
CA GLU A 64 34.25 -40.39 10.22
C GLU A 64 32.87 -41.04 10.51
N THR A 65 31.80 -40.70 9.78
CA THR A 65 31.59 -41.23 8.42
C THR A 65 30.64 -40.33 7.60
N LYS A 66 31.09 -40.00 6.38
CA LYS A 66 30.33 -39.40 5.26
C LYS A 66 28.92 -39.99 5.08
N VAL A 67 27.90 -39.15 5.14
CA VAL A 67 26.81 -39.03 4.16
C VAL A 67 26.15 -37.67 4.39
N GLU A 68 26.47 -36.65 3.58
CA GLU A 68 25.60 -35.51 3.23
C GLU A 68 26.42 -34.45 2.48
N GLN A 69 26.65 -34.69 1.18
CA GLN A 69 26.86 -33.61 0.23
C GLN A 69 25.67 -33.67 -0.72
N ASN A 70 24.69 -32.78 -0.50
CA ASN A 70 23.77 -32.24 -1.52
C ASN A 70 22.61 -31.39 -0.95
N ILE A 71 22.81 -30.63 0.14
CA ILE A 71 21.79 -29.68 0.63
C ILE A 71 22.34 -28.24 0.83
N GLU A 72 23.65 -28.02 0.97
CA GLU A 72 24.18 -26.66 1.24
C GLU A 72 24.27 -25.73 0.02
N ASP A 73 24.39 -26.26 -1.21
CA ASP A 73 24.65 -25.43 -2.41
C ASP A 73 23.44 -24.63 -2.94
N LYS A 74 22.24 -24.81 -2.36
CA LYS A 74 21.05 -24.00 -2.70
C LYS A 74 20.72 -22.92 -1.69
N SER A 75 21.26 -23.00 -0.48
CA SER A 75 21.04 -21.99 0.57
C SER A 75 21.97 -20.80 0.38
N GLU A 76 23.26 -21.04 0.16
CA GLU A 76 24.26 -19.97 0.02
C GLU A 76 24.11 -19.16 -1.28
N LEU A 77 23.62 -19.78 -2.35
CA LEU A 77 23.31 -19.11 -3.62
C LEU A 77 22.07 -18.20 -3.51
N SER A 78 21.11 -18.53 -2.65
CA SER A 78 19.95 -17.66 -2.35
C SER A 78 20.40 -16.46 -1.53
N ASP A 79 21.20 -16.70 -0.49
CA ASP A 79 21.67 -15.65 0.42
C ASP A 79 22.64 -14.66 -0.25
N ALA A 80 23.48 -15.13 -1.18
CA ALA A 80 24.38 -14.27 -1.95
C ALA A 80 23.62 -13.41 -2.97
N ALA A 81 22.66 -14.00 -3.68
CA ALA A 81 21.81 -13.28 -4.63
C ALA A 81 20.96 -12.22 -3.90
N GLU A 82 20.37 -12.55 -2.76
CA GLU A 82 19.59 -11.60 -1.94
C GLU A 82 20.45 -10.44 -1.39
N LYS A 83 21.72 -10.71 -1.04
CA LYS A 83 22.66 -9.66 -0.60
C LYS A 83 23.06 -8.72 -1.73
N ASP A 84 23.41 -9.25 -2.91
CA ASP A 84 23.77 -8.43 -4.08
C ASP A 84 22.58 -7.55 -4.49
N GLU A 85 21.39 -8.11 -4.41
CA GLU A 85 20.12 -7.45 -4.68
C GLU A 85 19.79 -6.30 -3.71
N LEU A 86 20.01 -6.52 -2.41
CA LEU A 86 19.84 -5.50 -1.38
C LEU A 86 20.87 -4.37 -1.51
N GLU A 87 22.10 -4.70 -1.89
CA GLU A 87 23.17 -3.72 -2.09
C GLU A 87 22.87 -2.80 -3.28
N VAL A 88 22.35 -3.35 -4.40
CA VAL A 88 21.88 -2.54 -5.53
C VAL A 88 20.76 -1.58 -5.10
N LEU A 89 19.79 -2.06 -4.31
CA LEU A 89 18.71 -1.23 -3.80
C LEU A 89 19.24 -0.12 -2.87
N LYS A 90 20.16 -0.45 -1.96
CA LYS A 90 20.82 0.53 -1.09
C LYS A 90 21.52 1.61 -1.92
N GLN A 91 22.25 1.24 -2.96
CA GLN A 91 22.94 2.19 -3.85
C GLN A 91 21.97 3.12 -4.58
N GLN A 92 20.87 2.59 -5.12
CA GLN A 92 19.82 3.39 -5.76
C GLN A 92 19.21 4.40 -4.77
N LEU A 93 18.89 3.93 -3.57
CA LEU A 93 18.31 4.73 -2.50
C LEU A 93 19.26 5.84 -2.04
N CYS A 94 20.54 5.53 -1.81
CA CYS A 94 21.56 6.50 -1.43
C CYS A 94 21.84 7.51 -2.55
N ALA A 95 21.70 7.12 -3.83
CA ALA A 95 21.84 8.05 -4.94
C ALA A 95 20.65 9.01 -5.03
N ALA A 96 19.42 8.49 -4.90
CA ALA A 96 18.21 9.29 -4.93
C ALA A 96 18.08 10.23 -3.71
N SER A 97 18.55 9.81 -2.53
CA SER A 97 18.49 10.66 -1.32
C SER A 97 19.32 11.94 -1.45
N LYS A 98 20.40 11.93 -2.24
CA LYS A 98 21.27 13.09 -2.50
C LYS A 98 20.60 14.20 -3.31
N GLN A 99 19.42 13.98 -3.87
CA GLN A 99 18.62 15.04 -4.51
C GLN A 99 18.09 16.04 -3.49
N TYR A 100 18.07 15.66 -2.21
CA TYR A 100 17.59 16.47 -1.10
C TYR A 100 18.74 16.70 -0.12
N ASP A 101 19.01 17.97 0.23
CA ASP A 101 20.11 18.38 1.10
C ASP A 101 19.63 18.82 2.51
N ASP A 102 18.32 18.75 2.75
CA ASP A 102 17.64 19.22 3.95
C ASP A 102 17.21 18.08 4.89
N TRP A 103 17.94 16.96 4.88
CA TRP A 103 17.66 15.82 5.75
C TRP A 103 17.84 16.18 7.23
N VAL A 104 16.81 15.91 8.03
CA VAL A 104 16.81 16.09 9.48
C VAL A 104 16.40 14.78 10.14
N TYR A 105 17.15 14.38 11.17
CA TYR A 105 16.78 13.27 12.04
C TYR A 105 15.92 13.80 13.19
N GLY A 106 14.66 13.37 13.27
CA GLY A 106 13.76 13.87 14.29
C GLY A 106 12.42 13.14 14.34
N TYR A 107 11.57 13.56 15.27
CA TYR A 107 10.22 13.00 15.42
C TYR A 107 9.29 13.61 14.39
N TYR A 108 9.18 12.93 13.24
CA TYR A 108 8.31 13.34 12.16
C TYR A 108 7.28 12.24 11.83
N PRO A 109 5.98 12.59 11.72
CA PRO A 109 5.38 13.90 12.02
C PRO A 109 5.50 14.26 13.50
N ALA A 110 5.25 15.52 13.84
CA ALA A 110 5.20 15.97 15.22
C ALA A 110 4.23 15.08 16.04
N GLY A 111 4.75 14.44 17.10
CA GLY A 111 4.02 13.45 17.89
C GLY A 111 4.35 11.98 17.54
N SER A 112 5.22 11.73 16.57
CA SER A 112 5.80 10.39 16.34
C SER A 112 6.54 9.91 17.59
N GLN A 113 6.42 8.61 17.90
CA GLN A 113 7.15 7.97 19.00
C GLN A 113 8.55 7.53 18.59
N THR A 114 8.83 7.50 17.29
CA THR A 114 10.12 7.10 16.70
C THR A 114 10.71 8.26 15.92
N ALA A 115 12.00 8.54 16.17
CA ALA A 115 12.75 9.50 15.40
C ALA A 115 13.20 8.85 14.08
N ASN A 116 12.97 9.54 12.97
CA ASN A 116 13.28 9.08 11.63
C ASN A 116 13.91 10.23 10.83
N TRP A 117 14.61 9.89 9.75
CA TRP A 117 15.08 10.87 8.77
C TRP A 117 13.90 11.38 7.93
N TYR A 118 13.84 12.70 7.76
CA TYR A 118 12.88 13.33 6.86
C TYR A 118 13.53 14.52 6.13
N SER A 119 13.07 14.81 4.92
CA SER A 119 13.42 16.00 4.14
C SER A 119 12.12 16.77 3.87
N GLU A 120 12.07 18.05 4.24
CA GLU A 120 10.89 18.90 4.01
C GLU A 120 10.61 19.08 2.52
N ASN A 121 11.68 19.22 1.71
CA ASN A 121 11.60 19.34 0.27
C ASN A 121 11.05 18.07 -0.38
N LEU A 122 11.53 16.89 0.00
CA LEU A 122 11.00 15.61 -0.50
C LEU A 122 9.51 15.47 -0.19
N LEU A 123 9.12 15.80 1.04
CA LEU A 123 7.74 15.72 1.48
C LEU A 123 6.84 16.66 0.69
N LYS A 124 7.30 17.88 0.42
CA LYS A 124 6.59 18.86 -0.41
C LYS A 124 6.44 18.40 -1.86
N ASP A 125 7.49 17.87 -2.46
CA ASP A 125 7.45 17.36 -3.84
C ASP A 125 6.52 16.15 -3.95
N ALA A 126 6.62 15.23 -2.98
CA ALA A 126 5.72 14.08 -2.88
C ALA A 126 4.27 14.53 -2.72
N GLU A 127 3.98 15.47 -1.81
CA GLU A 127 2.63 15.99 -1.61
C GLU A 127 2.07 16.62 -2.89
N LEU A 128 2.85 17.51 -3.53
CA LEU A 128 2.43 18.19 -4.76
C LEU A 128 2.10 17.16 -5.85
N SER A 129 3.01 16.21 -6.06
CA SER A 129 2.89 15.17 -7.08
C SER A 129 1.68 14.26 -6.84
N MET A 130 1.47 13.80 -5.61
CA MET A 130 0.37 12.90 -5.25
C MET A 130 -0.99 13.62 -5.26
N LYS A 131 -1.05 14.84 -4.74
CA LYS A 131 -2.28 15.64 -4.67
C LYS A 131 -2.82 15.97 -6.06
N GLN A 132 -1.95 16.32 -7.01
CA GLN A 132 -2.36 16.61 -8.38
C GLN A 132 -2.92 15.37 -9.09
N ARG A 133 -2.41 14.18 -8.76
CA ARG A 133 -2.87 12.88 -9.30
C ARG A 133 -4.14 12.35 -8.63
N GLY A 134 -4.51 12.90 -7.48
CA GLY A 134 -5.68 12.49 -6.73
C GLY A 134 -5.44 11.31 -5.78
N TYR A 135 -4.20 11.06 -5.38
CA TYR A 135 -3.93 10.13 -4.27
C TYR A 135 -4.23 10.86 -2.95
N ALA A 136 -5.21 10.35 -2.19
CA ALA A 136 -5.56 10.90 -0.88
C ALA A 136 -4.41 10.67 0.10
N ASN A 137 -4.13 11.65 0.97
CA ASN A 137 -3.26 11.55 2.14
C ASN A 137 -2.28 10.38 2.08
N PHE A 138 -1.32 10.44 1.15
CA PHE A 138 -0.20 9.51 1.16
C PHE A 138 0.63 9.88 2.39
N SER A 139 0.21 9.37 3.55
CA SER A 139 0.85 9.62 4.82
C SER A 139 2.14 8.81 4.85
N MET A 140 3.18 9.33 4.20
CA MET A 140 4.56 9.15 4.67
C MET A 140 4.75 9.91 5.99
N GLY A 141 3.88 9.66 6.97
CA GLY A 141 3.80 10.43 8.21
C GLY A 141 3.38 11.91 8.05
N ALA A 142 3.39 12.51 6.87
CA ALA A 142 3.22 13.95 6.72
C ALA A 142 1.77 14.44 6.87
N SER A 143 1.46 15.04 8.02
CA SER A 143 0.25 15.83 8.30
C SER A 143 0.34 17.28 7.80
N PHE A 144 0.90 17.51 6.60
CA PHE A 144 1.25 18.86 6.10
C PHE A 144 0.34 19.40 5.00
N ILE A 145 -0.70 18.65 4.62
CA ILE A 145 -1.66 19.19 3.66
C ILE A 145 -2.34 20.39 4.30
N ALA A 146 -2.10 21.57 3.73
CA ALA A 146 -2.91 22.75 3.98
C ALA A 146 -4.36 22.35 3.72
N LYS A 147 -5.09 22.14 4.82
CA LYS A 147 -6.48 21.70 4.79
C LYS A 147 -7.25 22.72 3.96
N SER A 148 -7.80 22.26 2.85
CA SER A 148 -8.78 23.00 2.08
C SER A 148 -10.11 23.01 2.84
N ASP A 149 -10.98 23.98 2.56
CA ASP A 149 -12.32 24.01 3.14
C ASP A 149 -13.08 22.68 2.92
N TYR A 150 -12.80 22.02 1.80
CA TYR A 150 -13.36 20.72 1.46
C TYR A 150 -12.92 19.58 2.39
N ASP A 151 -11.75 19.68 3.05
CA ASP A 151 -11.28 18.65 4.00
C ASP A 151 -12.07 18.69 5.33
N TYR A 152 -12.79 19.79 5.58
CA TYR A 152 -13.72 19.95 6.69
C TYR A 152 -15.18 19.70 6.31
N TYR A 153 -15.48 19.51 5.02
CA TYR A 153 -16.84 19.26 4.59
C TYR A 153 -17.27 17.85 4.98
N GLU A 154 -18.45 17.80 5.60
CA GLU A 154 -19.17 16.56 5.80
C GLU A 154 -19.47 15.89 4.46
N ALA A 155 -19.56 14.57 4.49
CA ALA A 155 -19.76 13.77 3.28
C ALA A 155 -21.00 14.17 2.47
N ASP A 156 -22.10 14.55 3.12
CA ASP A 156 -23.32 15.01 2.44
C ASP A 156 -23.08 16.30 1.65
N THR A 157 -22.26 17.21 2.19
CA THR A 157 -21.90 18.45 1.50
C THR A 157 -21.01 18.15 0.29
N LEU A 158 -20.00 17.29 0.47
CA LEU A 158 -19.15 16.84 -0.62
C LEU A 158 -19.95 16.12 -1.71
N LYS A 159 -20.93 15.30 -1.33
CA LYS A 159 -21.82 14.62 -2.27
C LYS A 159 -22.64 15.62 -3.08
N GLN A 160 -23.26 16.61 -2.43
CA GLN A 160 -24.06 17.62 -3.13
C GLN A 160 -23.22 18.42 -4.14
N LEU A 161 -22.01 18.83 -3.75
CA LEU A 161 -21.08 19.53 -4.63
C LEU A 161 -20.60 18.62 -5.77
N ALA A 162 -20.28 17.37 -5.47
CA ALA A 162 -19.90 16.37 -6.47
C ALA A 162 -21.04 16.17 -7.48
N ASP A 163 -22.28 15.99 -7.02
CA ASP A 163 -23.48 15.87 -7.86
C ASP A 163 -23.70 17.11 -8.75
N ALA A 164 -23.37 18.31 -8.25
CA ALA A 164 -23.41 19.55 -9.01
C ALA A 164 -22.27 19.70 -10.05
N GLY A 165 -21.29 18.79 -10.08
CA GLY A 165 -20.18 18.82 -11.02
C GLY A 165 -18.90 19.44 -10.47
N ASP A 166 -18.82 19.76 -9.18
CA ASP A 166 -17.60 20.30 -8.59
C ASP A 166 -16.46 19.27 -8.66
N GLU A 167 -15.36 19.66 -9.29
CA GLU A 167 -14.23 18.79 -9.55
C GLU A 167 -13.57 18.27 -8.27
N ARG A 168 -13.32 19.19 -7.33
CA ARG A 168 -12.60 18.89 -6.09
C ARG A 168 -13.46 18.04 -5.16
N ALA A 169 -14.76 18.30 -5.13
CA ALA A 169 -15.72 17.51 -4.38
C ALA A 169 -15.86 16.10 -4.96
N ASN A 170 -15.88 15.93 -6.28
CA ASN A 170 -15.87 14.61 -6.90
C ASN A 170 -14.67 13.79 -6.42
N LEU A 171 -13.46 14.38 -6.46
CA LEU A 171 -12.24 13.72 -6.00
C LEU A 171 -12.26 13.39 -4.49
N LEU A 172 -12.61 14.35 -3.65
CA LEU A 172 -12.57 14.12 -2.20
C LEU A 172 -13.67 13.16 -1.74
N PHE A 173 -14.83 13.21 -2.39
CA PHE A 173 -15.90 12.28 -2.11
C PHE A 173 -15.51 10.86 -2.55
N SER A 174 -14.97 10.68 -3.76
CA SER A 174 -14.50 9.37 -4.23
C SER A 174 -13.40 8.79 -3.34
N GLN A 175 -12.46 9.63 -2.86
CA GLN A 175 -11.45 9.24 -1.89
C GLN A 175 -12.06 8.78 -0.55
N LYS A 176 -13.06 9.51 -0.02
CA LYS A 176 -13.79 9.10 1.19
C LYS A 176 -14.52 7.77 1.01
N LEU A 177 -15.07 7.51 -0.18
CA LEU A 177 -15.66 6.21 -0.51
C LEU A 177 -14.60 5.11 -0.51
N MET A 178 -13.42 5.36 -1.06
CA MET A 178 -12.31 4.40 -1.10
C MET A 178 -11.75 4.07 0.30
N MET A 179 -11.62 5.05 1.20
CA MET A 179 -11.00 4.90 2.53
C MET A 179 -11.94 4.30 3.61
N HIS A 180 -12.96 3.54 3.22
CA HIS A 180 -13.88 2.87 4.15
C HIS A 180 -14.71 3.79 5.07
N GLN A 181 -15.34 4.83 4.51
CA GLN A 181 -16.49 5.48 5.16
C GLN A 181 -17.83 5.15 4.49
N GLY A 182 -17.86 4.41 3.39
CA GLY A 182 -19.08 4.15 2.61
C GLY A 182 -20.36 3.78 3.37
N ARG A 183 -20.27 2.86 4.34
CA ARG A 183 -21.42 2.48 5.18
C ARG A 183 -21.80 3.56 6.20
N GLU A 184 -20.84 4.34 6.69
CA GLU A 184 -21.12 5.50 7.55
C GLU A 184 -21.76 6.63 6.74
N LEU A 185 -21.38 6.78 5.45
CA LEU A 185 -21.86 7.86 4.58
C LEU A 185 -23.21 7.58 3.93
N PHE A 186 -23.53 6.31 3.65
CA PHE A 186 -24.76 5.93 2.97
C PHE A 186 -25.72 5.09 3.83
N GLY A 187 -25.36 4.78 5.07
CA GLY A 187 -26.12 3.90 5.94
C GLY A 187 -26.06 2.43 5.51
N ASP A 188 -27.11 1.67 5.84
CA ASP A 188 -27.25 0.25 5.47
C ASP A 188 -27.63 0.10 3.99
N ILE A 189 -26.65 0.34 3.11
CA ILE A 189 -26.73 -0.04 1.69
C ILE A 189 -26.02 -1.37 1.46
N SER A 190 -26.46 -2.10 0.43
CA SER A 190 -25.80 -3.34 0.03
C SER A 190 -24.38 -3.05 -0.49
N SER A 191 -23.48 -4.04 -0.39
CA SER A 191 -22.12 -3.90 -0.94
C SER A 191 -22.14 -3.65 -2.46
N ALA A 192 -23.13 -4.17 -3.18
CA ALA A 192 -23.30 -3.94 -4.61
C ALA A 192 -23.69 -2.49 -4.90
N GLU A 193 -24.68 -1.96 -4.16
CA GLU A 193 -25.09 -0.55 -4.28
C GLU A 193 -23.95 0.40 -3.89
N PHE A 194 -23.19 0.06 -2.85
CA PHE A 194 -22.01 0.83 -2.45
C PHE A 194 -20.97 0.87 -3.57
N ALA A 195 -20.65 -0.29 -4.14
CA ALA A 195 -19.67 -0.38 -5.22
C ALA A 195 -20.12 0.39 -6.46
N GLU A 196 -21.42 0.43 -6.77
CA GLU A 196 -21.99 1.21 -7.88
C GLU A 196 -21.83 2.71 -7.65
N LYS A 197 -22.16 3.20 -6.45
CA LYS A 197 -21.94 4.60 -6.08
C LYS A 197 -20.46 4.96 -6.14
N GLN A 198 -19.59 4.10 -5.61
CA GLN A 198 -18.14 4.30 -5.66
C GLN A 198 -17.63 4.39 -7.11
N GLU A 199 -18.04 3.47 -7.97
CA GLU A 199 -17.69 3.49 -9.39
C GLU A 199 -18.12 4.80 -10.07
N HIS A 200 -19.34 5.27 -9.81
CA HIS A 200 -19.84 6.53 -10.36
C HIS A 200 -18.93 7.72 -10.04
N TYR A 201 -18.59 7.95 -8.76
CA TYR A 201 -17.77 9.10 -8.37
C TYR A 201 -16.30 8.95 -8.75
N CYS A 202 -15.77 7.72 -8.77
CA CYS A 202 -14.41 7.46 -9.24
C CYS A 202 -14.29 7.69 -10.76
N MET A 203 -15.29 7.29 -11.56
CA MET A 203 -15.31 7.60 -13.00
C MET A 203 -15.34 9.10 -13.27
N ARG A 204 -16.18 9.86 -12.57
CA ARG A 204 -16.25 11.32 -12.74
C ARG A 204 -14.93 12.00 -12.41
N SER A 205 -14.28 11.57 -11.34
CA SER A 205 -12.98 12.10 -10.93
C SER A 205 -11.86 11.71 -11.92
N LEU A 206 -11.92 10.50 -12.48
CA LEU A 206 -11.02 10.07 -13.54
C LEU A 206 -11.21 10.92 -14.81
N VAL A 207 -12.46 11.21 -15.19
CA VAL A 207 -12.78 12.14 -16.28
C VAL A 207 -12.20 13.52 -15.97
N HIS A 208 -12.29 14.02 -14.74
CA HIS A 208 -11.63 15.27 -14.34
C HIS A 208 -10.09 15.23 -14.33
N GLY A 209 -9.47 14.12 -14.72
CA GLY A 209 -8.01 14.05 -14.87
C GLY A 209 -7.27 13.57 -13.63
N TYR A 210 -7.93 12.90 -12.69
CA TYR A 210 -7.26 12.33 -11.52
C TYR A 210 -6.96 10.84 -11.73
N PRO A 211 -5.73 10.47 -12.16
CA PRO A 211 -5.36 9.08 -12.48
C PRO A 211 -5.50 8.12 -11.29
N ALA A 212 -5.33 8.58 -10.05
CA ALA A 212 -5.52 7.73 -8.86
C ALA A 212 -6.91 7.05 -8.82
N MET A 213 -7.89 7.62 -9.50
CA MET A 213 -9.27 7.12 -9.49
C MET A 213 -9.44 5.88 -10.36
N SER A 214 -8.52 5.60 -11.28
CA SER A 214 -8.51 4.33 -12.00
C SER A 214 -8.12 3.16 -11.08
N VAL A 215 -7.33 3.41 -10.02
CA VAL A 215 -7.08 2.43 -8.94
C VAL A 215 -8.34 2.22 -8.10
N CYS A 216 -9.08 3.29 -7.77
CA CYS A 216 -10.38 3.15 -7.09
C CYS A 216 -11.32 2.22 -7.87
N LEU A 217 -11.39 2.40 -9.19
CA LEU A 217 -12.25 1.60 -10.06
C LEU A 217 -11.80 0.14 -10.10
N GLN A 218 -10.51 -0.12 -10.25
CA GLN A 218 -9.95 -1.46 -10.15
C GLN A 218 -10.32 -2.13 -8.82
N VAL A 219 -10.14 -1.43 -7.68
CA VAL A 219 -10.46 -1.95 -6.34
C VAL A 219 -11.96 -2.25 -6.21
N SER A 220 -12.84 -1.37 -6.69
CA SER A 220 -14.29 -1.60 -6.67
C SER A 220 -14.66 -2.90 -7.41
N TRP A 221 -14.10 -3.10 -8.60
CA TRP A 221 -14.33 -4.31 -9.40
C TRP A 221 -13.69 -5.55 -8.76
N GLN A 222 -12.54 -5.42 -8.11
CA GLN A 222 -11.91 -6.51 -7.37
C GLN A 222 -12.78 -6.97 -6.18
N LEU A 223 -13.33 -6.03 -5.42
CA LEU A 223 -14.25 -6.32 -4.32
C LEU A 223 -15.50 -7.05 -4.81
N ARG A 224 -16.09 -6.62 -5.94
CA ARG A 224 -17.21 -7.32 -6.57
C ARG A 224 -16.84 -8.74 -7.00
N TYR A 225 -15.69 -8.91 -7.63
CA TYR A 225 -15.20 -10.21 -8.09
C TYR A 225 -15.01 -11.18 -6.93
N MET A 226 -14.33 -10.76 -5.85
CA MET A 226 -14.14 -11.59 -4.65
C MET A 226 -15.47 -11.94 -3.98
N ALA A 227 -16.40 -10.99 -3.90
CA ALA A 227 -17.73 -11.21 -3.31
C ALA A 227 -18.57 -12.21 -4.12
N LEU A 228 -18.49 -12.19 -5.46
CA LEU A 228 -19.16 -13.17 -6.32
C LEU A 228 -18.49 -14.54 -6.24
N LYS A 229 -17.16 -14.61 -6.33
CA LYS A 229 -16.38 -15.86 -6.25
C LYS A 229 -16.61 -16.61 -4.94
N GLY A 230 -16.87 -15.89 -3.84
CA GLY A 230 -17.18 -16.47 -2.53
C GLY A 230 -18.60 -17.02 -2.38
N GLN A 231 -19.50 -16.81 -3.34
CA GLN A 231 -20.87 -17.31 -3.29
C GLN A 231 -20.96 -18.75 -3.81
N LYS A 232 -21.70 -19.60 -3.09
CA LYS A 232 -21.82 -21.04 -3.40
C LYS A 232 -22.54 -21.31 -4.73
N ASP A 233 -23.47 -20.43 -5.10
CA ASP A 233 -24.31 -20.54 -6.30
C ASP A 233 -24.17 -19.26 -7.16
N ALA A 234 -22.94 -18.74 -7.28
CA ALA A 234 -22.66 -17.56 -8.09
C ALA A 234 -23.06 -17.79 -9.55
N ASP A 235 -23.72 -16.81 -10.16
CA ASP A 235 -23.98 -16.81 -11.60
C ASP A 235 -22.65 -16.74 -12.37
N GLU A 236 -22.34 -17.78 -13.13
CA GLU A 236 -21.09 -17.89 -13.88
C GLU A 236 -20.92 -16.78 -14.91
N GLY A 237 -22.02 -16.32 -15.51
CA GLY A 237 -22.02 -15.22 -16.47
C GLY A 237 -21.69 -13.89 -15.80
N MET A 238 -22.29 -13.60 -14.65
CA MET A 238 -21.97 -12.41 -13.86
C MET A 238 -20.54 -12.44 -13.33
N LEU A 239 -20.04 -13.61 -12.91
CA LEU A 239 -18.67 -13.78 -12.45
C LEU A 239 -17.67 -13.49 -13.57
N GLU A 240 -17.87 -14.05 -14.77
CA GLU A 240 -16.98 -13.80 -15.91
C GLU A 240 -17.06 -12.36 -16.39
N GLN A 241 -18.25 -11.73 -16.40
CA GLN A 241 -18.37 -10.31 -16.73
C GLN A 241 -17.59 -9.44 -15.72
N THR A 242 -17.75 -9.69 -14.42
CA THR A 242 -17.06 -8.93 -13.36
C THR A 242 -15.54 -9.12 -13.45
N LYS A 243 -15.09 -10.34 -13.76
CA LYS A 243 -13.69 -10.63 -14.04
C LYS A 243 -13.18 -9.84 -15.24
N GLN A 244 -13.92 -9.82 -16.35
CA GLN A 244 -13.53 -9.09 -17.55
C GLN A 244 -13.45 -7.57 -17.30
N GLU A 245 -14.35 -7.00 -16.49
CA GLU A 245 -14.25 -5.59 -16.08
C GLU A 245 -13.04 -5.32 -15.18
N LEU A 246 -12.75 -6.21 -14.22
CA LEU A 246 -11.53 -6.14 -13.41
C LEU A 246 -10.27 -6.17 -14.28
N LEU A 247 -10.16 -7.13 -15.21
CA LEU A 247 -9.04 -7.24 -16.14
C LEU A 247 -8.92 -6.02 -17.06
N THR A 248 -10.05 -5.43 -17.46
CA THR A 248 -10.07 -4.20 -18.27
C THR A 248 -9.47 -3.03 -17.49
N TRP A 249 -9.80 -2.86 -16.20
CA TRP A 249 -9.21 -1.82 -15.36
C TRP A 249 -7.73 -2.06 -15.06
N GLN A 250 -7.31 -3.32 -14.92
CA GLN A 250 -5.89 -3.67 -14.82
C GLN A 250 -5.14 -3.25 -16.09
N ALA A 251 -5.65 -3.62 -17.27
CA ALA A 251 -5.07 -3.22 -18.55
C ALA A 251 -5.04 -1.69 -18.74
N TYR A 252 -6.10 -1.01 -18.29
CA TYR A 252 -6.17 0.45 -18.31
C TYR A 252 -5.06 1.08 -17.46
N ASN A 253 -4.86 0.58 -16.23
CA ASN A 253 -3.82 1.07 -15.32
C ASN A 253 -2.41 0.81 -15.84
N GLU A 254 -2.18 -0.32 -16.50
CA GLU A 254 -0.89 -0.66 -17.09
C GLU A 254 -0.50 0.23 -18.28
N GLN A 255 -1.48 0.73 -19.06
CA GLN A 255 -1.24 1.40 -20.35
C GLN A 255 -1.55 2.89 -20.37
N TYR A 256 -2.53 3.35 -19.61
CA TYR A 256 -3.14 4.68 -19.78
C TYR A 256 -3.19 5.51 -18.50
N SER A 257 -2.90 4.93 -17.34
CA SER A 257 -2.82 5.65 -16.07
C SER A 257 -1.38 6.06 -15.75
N ASP A 258 -1.16 6.58 -14.55
CA ASP A 258 0.17 6.99 -14.09
C ASP A 258 1.01 5.83 -13.53
N GLU A 259 2.27 6.12 -13.24
CA GLU A 259 3.24 5.14 -12.76
C GLU A 259 2.83 4.52 -11.41
N ILE A 260 2.15 5.28 -10.56
CA ILE A 260 1.66 4.79 -9.25
C ILE A 260 0.51 3.81 -9.43
N ALA A 261 -0.42 4.08 -10.35
CA ALA A 261 -1.52 3.20 -10.68
C ALA A 261 -0.99 1.86 -11.23
N LYS A 262 -0.02 1.91 -12.15
CA LYS A 262 0.63 0.71 -12.68
C LYS A 262 1.30 -0.12 -11.58
N LEU A 263 2.04 0.51 -10.68
CA LEU A 263 2.65 -0.18 -9.54
C LEU A 263 1.59 -0.78 -8.62
N SER A 264 0.53 -0.03 -8.32
CA SER A 264 -0.59 -0.50 -7.51
C SER A 264 -1.25 -1.74 -8.11
N THR A 265 -1.46 -1.77 -9.43
CA THR A 265 -2.00 -2.92 -10.16
C THR A 265 -1.09 -4.14 -10.01
N ASN A 266 0.22 -3.97 -10.21
CA ASN A 266 1.19 -5.06 -10.06
C ASN A 266 1.24 -5.62 -8.63
N LEU A 267 1.13 -4.75 -7.62
CA LEU A 267 1.05 -5.16 -6.22
C LEU A 267 -0.23 -5.95 -5.94
N GLN A 268 -1.37 -5.50 -6.46
CA GLN A 268 -2.65 -6.19 -6.29
C GLN A 268 -2.64 -7.59 -6.93
N LEU A 269 -2.06 -7.75 -8.12
CA LEU A 269 -1.93 -9.05 -8.78
C LEU A 269 -1.12 -10.05 -7.95
N LYS A 270 -0.05 -9.59 -7.29
CA LYS A 270 0.80 -10.44 -6.45
C LYS A 270 0.09 -10.92 -5.17
N PHE A 271 -0.78 -10.11 -4.58
CA PHE A 271 -1.39 -10.39 -3.27
C PHE A 271 -2.85 -10.81 -3.29
N GLY A 272 -3.61 -10.51 -4.34
CA GLY A 272 -5.05 -10.73 -4.39
C GLY A 272 -5.47 -12.20 -4.29
N GLY A 273 -4.53 -13.15 -4.26
CA GLY A 273 -4.83 -14.58 -4.35
C GLY A 273 -5.47 -14.94 -5.70
N ASP A 274 -5.27 -14.08 -6.69
CA ASP A 274 -5.86 -14.15 -8.02
C ASP A 274 -4.95 -14.92 -8.98
N GLU A 275 -4.41 -16.04 -8.51
CA GLU A 275 -3.66 -16.98 -9.35
C GLU A 275 -4.54 -17.38 -10.55
N GLY A 276 -4.15 -16.93 -11.75
CA GLY A 276 -4.86 -17.20 -13.01
C GLY A 276 -5.67 -16.02 -13.59
N LEU A 277 -5.67 -14.84 -12.97
CA LEU A 277 -6.14 -13.62 -13.65
C LEU A 277 -5.01 -13.03 -14.49
N THR A 278 -5.10 -13.23 -15.80
CA THR A 278 -4.17 -12.65 -16.77
C THR A 278 -4.93 -11.71 -17.68
N VAL A 279 -4.42 -10.49 -17.85
CA VAL A 279 -4.93 -9.53 -18.82
C VAL A 279 -4.89 -10.15 -20.22
N ASP A 280 -6.07 -10.40 -20.78
CA ASP A 280 -6.23 -10.93 -22.13
C ASP A 280 -6.39 -9.79 -23.17
N GLU A 281 -6.40 -10.17 -24.45
CA GLU A 281 -6.53 -9.19 -25.54
C GLU A 281 -7.89 -8.47 -25.54
N THR A 282 -8.95 -9.14 -25.05
CA THR A 282 -10.28 -8.53 -24.94
C THR A 282 -10.26 -7.40 -23.92
N ALA A 283 -9.66 -7.62 -22.76
CA ALA A 283 -9.49 -6.62 -21.72
C ALA A 283 -8.67 -5.42 -22.22
N ARG A 284 -7.60 -5.65 -23.00
CA ARG A 284 -6.79 -4.57 -23.59
C ARG A 284 -7.58 -3.73 -24.58
N GLU A 285 -8.32 -4.36 -25.50
CA GLU A 285 -9.10 -3.61 -26.48
C GLU A 285 -10.25 -2.83 -25.80
N ARG A 286 -10.87 -3.40 -24.77
CA ARG A 286 -11.84 -2.68 -23.92
C ARG A 286 -11.20 -1.50 -23.20
N ALA A 287 -10.00 -1.66 -22.63
CA ALA A 287 -9.30 -0.58 -21.93
C ALA A 287 -8.98 0.59 -22.88
N LYS A 288 -8.62 0.29 -24.13
CA LYS A 288 -8.42 1.29 -25.17
C LYS A 288 -9.70 2.04 -25.52
N GLN A 289 -10.82 1.33 -25.68
CA GLN A 289 -12.13 1.96 -25.92
C GLN A 289 -12.57 2.82 -24.73
N MET A 290 -12.34 2.34 -23.51
CA MET A 290 -12.58 3.08 -22.27
C MET A 290 -11.75 4.37 -22.21
N GLN A 291 -10.46 4.31 -22.55
CA GLN A 291 -9.62 5.50 -22.63
C GLN A 291 -10.14 6.51 -23.65
N GLN A 292 -10.55 6.07 -24.83
CA GLN A 292 -11.17 6.95 -25.83
C GLN A 292 -12.46 7.59 -25.31
N SER A 293 -13.30 6.83 -24.61
CA SER A 293 -14.54 7.35 -24.00
C SER A 293 -14.23 8.40 -22.92
N ILE A 294 -13.24 8.16 -22.05
CA ILE A 294 -12.83 9.12 -21.02
C ILE A 294 -12.31 10.41 -21.65
N LEU A 295 -11.47 10.31 -22.70
CA LEU A 295 -10.95 11.47 -23.42
C LEU A 295 -12.07 12.25 -24.16
N GLN A 296 -13.05 11.54 -24.71
CA GLN A 296 -14.22 12.16 -25.31
C GLN A 296 -15.03 12.94 -24.25
N GLN A 297 -15.32 12.32 -23.10
CA GLN A 297 -16.04 12.98 -22.00
C GLN A 297 -15.29 14.21 -21.48
N ARG A 298 -13.96 14.15 -21.38
CA ARG A 298 -13.11 15.32 -21.05
C ARG A 298 -13.32 16.46 -22.05
N THR A 299 -13.27 16.13 -23.34
CA THR A 299 -13.43 17.11 -24.42
C THR A 299 -14.83 17.74 -24.39
N GLU A 300 -15.87 16.94 -24.22
CA GLU A 300 -17.27 17.40 -24.14
C GLU A 300 -17.51 18.32 -22.92
N GLN A 301 -16.79 18.08 -21.82
CA GLN A 301 -16.86 18.90 -20.61
C GLN A 301 -15.89 20.09 -20.62
N GLY A 302 -15.10 20.28 -21.69
CA GLY A 302 -14.11 21.35 -21.78
C GLY A 302 -12.92 21.19 -20.83
N ILE A 303 -12.64 19.98 -20.38
CA ILE A 303 -11.56 19.64 -19.44
C ILE A 303 -10.28 19.39 -20.23
N GLY A 304 -9.29 20.25 -20.02
CA GLY A 304 -7.98 20.14 -20.65
C GLY A 304 -7.11 19.04 -20.04
N GLU A 305 -5.98 18.77 -20.68
CA GLU A 305 -4.95 17.89 -20.12
C GLU A 305 -4.38 18.47 -18.83
N LYS A 306 -4.21 17.61 -17.83
CA LYS A 306 -3.52 17.95 -16.59
C LYS A 306 -2.04 17.64 -16.73
N GLN A 307 -1.22 18.60 -16.34
CA GLN A 307 0.20 18.38 -16.13
C GLN A 307 0.44 18.08 -14.66
N PHE A 308 1.23 17.06 -14.41
CA PHE A 308 1.55 16.64 -13.06
C PHE A 308 3.04 16.85 -12.78
N ALA A 309 3.36 17.28 -11.57
CA ALA A 309 4.74 17.29 -11.09
C ALA A 309 5.34 15.87 -11.19
N PRO A 310 6.66 15.73 -11.45
CA PRO A 310 7.30 14.42 -11.43
C PRO A 310 7.11 13.75 -10.06
N ILE A 311 7.08 12.42 -10.05
CA ILE A 311 7.09 11.67 -8.79
C ILE A 311 8.55 11.64 -8.31
N PRO A 312 8.86 12.01 -7.06
CA PRO A 312 10.21 11.92 -6.54
C PRO A 312 10.80 10.53 -6.76
N GLU A 313 12.03 10.45 -7.26
CA GLU A 313 12.69 9.18 -7.58
C GLU A 313 12.79 8.29 -6.33
N LEU A 314 13.12 8.89 -5.20
CA LEU A 314 13.17 8.19 -3.91
C LEU A 314 11.83 7.51 -3.58
N LEU A 315 10.72 8.20 -3.85
CA LEU A 315 9.38 7.65 -3.62
C LEU A 315 9.05 6.50 -4.58
N MET A 316 9.46 6.61 -5.86
CA MET A 316 9.31 5.51 -6.81
C MET A 316 10.09 4.27 -6.40
N ILE A 317 11.35 4.43 -5.95
CA ILE A 317 12.17 3.33 -5.45
C ILE A 317 11.49 2.64 -4.27
N VAL A 318 10.93 3.41 -3.32
CA VAL A 318 10.16 2.86 -2.20
C VAL A 318 9.00 2.01 -2.70
N PHE A 319 8.17 2.55 -3.61
CA PHE A 319 6.99 1.85 -4.09
C PHE A 319 7.32 0.57 -4.85
N GLU A 320 8.32 0.62 -5.73
CA GLU A 320 8.76 -0.53 -6.53
C GLU A 320 9.30 -1.65 -5.65
N ASN A 321 9.92 -1.30 -4.53
CA ASN A 321 10.62 -2.27 -3.67
C ASN A 321 9.88 -2.56 -2.36
N MET A 322 8.73 -1.95 -2.09
CA MET A 322 7.97 -2.13 -0.83
C MET A 322 7.75 -3.61 -0.50
N MET A 323 7.48 -4.41 -1.52
CA MET A 323 7.32 -5.85 -1.42
C MET A 323 8.58 -6.58 -1.04
N ARG A 324 9.62 -6.31 -1.81
CA ARG A 324 10.92 -6.94 -1.66
C ARG A 324 11.51 -6.62 -0.29
N LEU A 325 11.35 -5.38 0.17
CA LEU A 325 11.72 -4.96 1.52
C LEU A 325 10.96 -5.77 2.59
N SER A 326 9.65 -5.96 2.41
CA SER A 326 8.85 -6.81 3.30
C SER A 326 9.31 -8.26 3.32
N GLU A 327 9.65 -8.84 2.16
CA GLU A 327 10.17 -10.22 2.03
C GLU A 327 11.54 -10.37 2.71
N LEU A 328 12.43 -9.39 2.49
CA LEU A 328 13.77 -9.31 3.09
C LEU A 328 13.75 -8.87 4.57
N ARG A 329 12.58 -8.67 5.17
CA ARG A 329 12.38 -8.17 6.55
C ARG A 329 13.21 -6.92 6.87
N THR A 330 13.43 -6.10 5.85
CA THR A 330 14.16 -4.84 5.94
C THR A 330 13.19 -3.70 5.72
N ASN A 331 13.42 -2.54 6.32
CA ASN A 331 12.61 -1.37 6.07
C ASN A 331 13.43 -0.29 5.37
N PHE A 332 12.72 0.56 4.63
CA PHE A 332 13.31 1.68 3.91
C PHE A 332 14.05 2.65 4.86
N GLU A 333 13.49 2.85 6.06
CA GLU A 333 14.07 3.74 7.08
C GLU A 333 15.48 3.31 7.50
N SER A 334 15.73 2.02 7.67
CA SER A 334 17.05 1.46 8.01
C SER A 334 18.07 1.62 6.86
N LEU A 335 17.63 1.39 5.63
CA LEU A 335 18.49 1.59 4.45
C LEU A 335 18.84 3.07 4.26
N LEU A 336 17.86 3.94 4.45
CA LEU A 336 18.04 5.39 4.38
C LEU A 336 18.94 5.90 5.51
N ASP A 337 18.80 5.36 6.73
CA ASP A 337 19.66 5.68 7.86
C ASP A 337 21.12 5.34 7.56
N GLY A 338 21.39 4.18 6.94
CA GLY A 338 22.71 3.83 6.44
C GLY A 338 23.25 4.85 5.42
N CYS A 339 22.42 5.29 4.47
CA CYS A 339 22.82 6.28 3.46
C CYS A 339 23.15 7.66 4.06
N LEU A 340 22.38 8.10 5.06
CA LEU A 340 22.48 9.45 5.61
C LEU A 340 23.53 9.54 6.73
N ASN A 341 23.71 8.48 7.53
CA ASN A 341 24.75 8.42 8.56
C ASN A 341 26.15 8.18 7.98
N GLU A 342 26.28 7.52 6.82
CA GLU A 342 27.59 7.38 6.14
C GLU A 342 28.10 8.71 5.57
N ASN A 343 27.25 9.74 5.47
CA ASN A 343 27.58 11.07 4.92
C ASN A 343 27.51 12.22 5.94
N ALA A 344 27.15 11.94 7.21
CA ALA A 344 27.17 12.88 8.33
C ALA A 344 28.49 12.80 9.11
#